data_AF-A0A959KLE9-F1
#
_entry.id   AF-A0A959KLE9-F1
#
_cell.length_a   1.000
_cell.length_b   1.000
_cell.length_c   1.000
_cell.angle_alpha   90.00
_cell.angle_beta   90.00
_cell.angle_gamma   90.00
#
_symmetry.space_group_name_H-M   'P 1'
#
loop_
_entity.id
_entity.type
_entity.pdbx_description
1 polymer ?
#
loop_
_entity_poly.entity_id
_entity_poly.type
_entity_poly.pdbx_seq_one_letter_code
_entity_poly.pdbx_strand_id
1 'polypeptide(L)'
;METFYEQFEIYLEGAMDEQDRRDFERRLEADEAFRMEFESYRAIRSSLQENWKAQAQTEALQNTLQGLGREYFPAASEPGASAKSGLRWLWIAGAVAACALLALLFWPKDLYQQFYQTPIAALTVRSEGQQQLLQRAEAAFNSGDFARAT
;
A
#
# COMPACT_ATOMS: atom_id res chain seq x y z
N MET A 1 -3.20 -7.78 20.51
CA MET A 1 -1.76 -7.96 20.29
C MET A 1 -1.09 -6.88 21.11
N GLU A 2 -0.47 -7.23 22.24
CA GLU A 2 0.39 -6.29 22.96
C GLU A 2 1.62 -6.03 22.11
N THR A 3 1.92 -4.76 21.86
CA THR A 3 3.07 -4.34 21.05
C THR A 3 4.28 -4.16 21.96
N PHE A 4 5.23 -5.08 21.90
CA PHE A 4 6.46 -5.07 22.72
C PHE A 4 7.53 -4.08 22.22
N TYR A 5 7.21 -3.20 21.26
CA TYR A 5 8.17 -2.28 20.63
C TYR A 5 8.82 -1.30 21.62
N GLU A 6 8.09 -0.85 22.65
CA GLU A 6 8.65 0.03 23.68
C GLU A 6 9.75 -0.67 24.49
N GLN A 7 9.54 -1.95 24.83
CA GLN A 7 10.56 -2.76 25.53
C GLN A 7 11.79 -2.98 24.64
N PHE A 8 11.60 -3.14 23.32
CA PHE A 8 12.71 -3.24 22.38
C PHE A 8 13.55 -1.97 22.31
N GLU A 9 12.92 -0.79 22.29
CA GLU A 9 13.68 0.47 22.29
C GLU A 9 14.44 0.68 23.59
N ILE A 10 13.78 0.49 24.75
CA ILE A 10 14.44 0.66 26.05
C ILE A 10 15.62 -0.31 26.18
N TYR A 11 15.49 -1.55 25.69
CA TYR A 11 16.59 -2.52 25.63
C TYR A 11 17.73 -2.05 24.71
N LEU A 12 17.42 -1.58 23.49
CA LEU A 12 18.42 -1.10 22.52
C LEU A 12 19.10 0.20 22.95
N GLU A 13 18.43 1.02 23.74
CA GLU A 13 18.97 2.23 24.37
C GLU A 13 19.77 1.94 25.64
N GLY A 14 19.72 0.71 26.15
CA GLY A 14 20.40 0.31 27.38
C GLY A 14 19.79 0.92 28.65
N ALA A 15 18.52 1.31 28.60
CA ALA A 15 17.79 1.96 29.68
C ALA A 15 16.98 0.98 30.56
N MET A 16 17.03 -0.33 30.28
CA MET A 16 16.45 -1.36 31.14
C MET A 16 17.28 -1.55 32.41
N ASP A 17 16.61 -1.86 33.52
CA ASP A 17 17.31 -2.31 34.71
C ASP A 17 17.90 -3.73 34.52
N GLU A 18 18.81 -4.11 35.41
CA GLU A 18 19.54 -5.39 35.28
C GLU A 18 18.65 -6.63 35.47
N GLN A 19 17.52 -6.51 36.18
CA GLN A 19 16.58 -7.63 36.35
C GLN A 19 15.72 -7.79 35.09
N ASP A 20 15.13 -6.70 34.62
CA ASP A 20 14.33 -6.63 33.41
C ASP A 20 15.12 -7.02 32.16
N ARG A 21 16.40 -6.63 32.11
CA ARG A 21 17.30 -7.03 31.01
C ARG A 21 17.49 -8.55 30.98
N ARG A 22 17.70 -9.20 32.13
CA ARG A 22 17.83 -10.66 32.20
C ARG A 22 16.53 -11.35 31.82
N ASP A 23 15.39 -10.79 32.20
CA ASP A 23 14.07 -11.33 31.86
C ASP A 23 13.82 -11.22 30.36
N PHE A 24 14.21 -10.09 29.76
CA PHE A 24 14.18 -9.85 28.33
C PHE A 24 15.07 -10.84 27.56
N GLU A 25 16.33 -11.00 27.97
CA GLU A 25 17.30 -11.93 27.35
C GLU A 25 16.81 -13.38 27.45
N ARG A 26 16.30 -13.81 28.61
CA ARG A 26 15.69 -15.14 28.79
C ARG A 26 14.52 -15.37 27.84
N ARG A 27 13.69 -14.35 27.65
CA ARG A 27 12.53 -14.42 26.76
C ARG A 27 12.96 -14.45 25.29
N LEU A 28 14.05 -13.76 24.94
CA LEU A 28 14.66 -13.79 23.60
C LEU A 28 15.21 -15.19 23.26
N GLU A 29 15.71 -15.92 24.25
CA GLU A 29 16.18 -17.31 24.07
C GLU A 29 15.05 -18.33 24.04
N ALA A 30 14.00 -18.13 24.85
CA ALA A 30 12.92 -19.10 25.02
C ALA A 30 11.80 -18.99 23.97
N ASP A 31 11.57 -17.79 23.42
CA ASP A 31 10.48 -17.50 22.48
C ASP A 31 11.02 -17.09 21.11
N GLU A 32 10.86 -17.99 20.14
CA GLU A 32 11.30 -17.77 18.76
C GLU A 32 10.53 -16.63 18.06
N ALA A 33 9.23 -16.49 18.33
CA ALA A 33 8.42 -15.43 17.70
C ALA A 33 8.83 -14.05 18.23
N PHE A 34 9.08 -13.95 19.53
CA PHE A 34 9.60 -12.74 20.16
C PHE A 34 10.98 -12.36 19.61
N ARG A 35 11.87 -13.33 19.43
CA ARG A 35 13.19 -13.13 18.84
C ARG A 35 13.13 -12.64 17.40
N MET A 36 12.28 -13.23 16.58
CA MET A 36 12.10 -12.80 15.19
C MET A 36 11.57 -11.37 15.08
N GLU A 37 10.63 -11.00 15.95
CA GLU A 37 10.09 -9.64 15.99
C GLU A 37 11.16 -8.64 16.42
N PHE A 38 11.96 -8.97 17.44
CA PHE A 38 13.08 -8.14 17.90
C PHE A 38 14.15 -7.94 16.81
N GLU A 39 14.57 -9.00 16.12
CA GLU A 39 15.55 -8.89 15.03
C GLU A 39 15.01 -8.05 13.86
N SER A 40 13.74 -8.22 13.49
CA SER A 40 13.08 -7.40 12.47
C SER A 40 13.07 -5.92 12.86
N TYR A 41 12.70 -5.64 14.11
CA TYR A 41 12.68 -4.30 14.65
C TYR A 41 14.07 -3.65 14.62
N ARG A 42 15.09 -4.38 15.10
CA ARG A 42 16.49 -3.94 15.13
C ARG A 42 17.03 -3.66 13.72
N ALA A 43 16.73 -4.52 12.75
CA ALA A 43 17.17 -4.36 11.36
C ALA A 43 16.55 -3.12 10.69
N ILE A 44 15.26 -2.87 10.94
CA ILE A 44 14.60 -1.65 10.46
C ILE A 44 15.30 -0.43 11.07
N ARG A 45 15.46 -0.38 12.39
CA ARG A 45 16.09 0.74 13.10
C ARG A 45 17.52 1.01 12.60
N SER A 46 18.34 -0.02 12.41
CA SER A 46 19.71 0.14 11.90
C SER A 46 19.72 0.66 10.46
N SER A 47 18.84 0.16 9.59
CA SER A 47 18.75 0.62 8.20
C SER A 47 18.38 2.10 8.09
N LEU A 48 17.51 2.62 8.96
CA LEU A 48 17.19 4.06 8.99
C LEU A 48 18.40 4.89 9.42
N GLN A 49 19.13 4.45 10.45
CA GLN A 49 20.32 5.14 10.94
C GLN A 49 21.45 5.17 9.91
N GLU A 50 21.66 4.07 9.18
CA GLU A 50 22.67 3.98 8.12
C GLU A 50 22.30 4.85 6.92
N ASN A 51 21.04 4.84 6.49
CA ASN A 51 20.57 5.67 5.38
C ASN A 51 20.70 7.16 5.68
N TRP A 52 20.41 7.61 6.91
CA TRP A 52 20.60 9.02 7.28
C TRP A 52 22.07 9.45 7.28
N LYS A 53 22.98 8.59 7.75
CA LYS A 53 24.43 8.86 7.70
C LYS A 53 24.94 8.90 6.26
N ALA A 54 24.50 7.96 5.42
CA ALA A 54 24.88 7.91 4.00
C ALA A 54 24.34 9.12 3.22
N GLN A 55 23.10 9.55 3.48
CA GLN A 55 22.49 10.73 2.87
C GLN A 55 23.27 12.00 3.21
N ALA A 56 23.57 12.21 4.50
CA ALA A 56 24.34 13.38 4.94
C ALA A 56 25.75 13.45 4.33
N GLN A 57 26.43 12.31 4.21
CA GLN A 57 27.75 12.23 3.56
C GLN A 57 27.67 12.46 2.04
N THR A 58 26.61 11.96 1.39
CA THR A 58 26.39 12.14 -0.05
C THR A 58 26.11 13.60 -0.39
N GLU A 59 25.28 14.29 0.41
CA GLU A 59 25.01 15.72 0.23
C GLU A 59 26.26 16.57 0.45
N ALA A 60 27.06 16.26 1.48
CA ALA A 60 28.33 16.97 1.73
C ALA A 60 29.30 16.79 0.56
N LEU A 61 29.47 15.55 0.07
CA LEU A 61 30.32 15.25 -1.09
C LEU A 61 29.82 15.94 -2.36
N GLN A 62 28.51 15.91 -2.61
CA GLN A 62 27.92 16.59 -3.76
C GLN A 62 28.18 18.10 -3.72
N ASN A 63 28.03 18.73 -2.56
CA ASN A 63 28.32 20.15 -2.38
C ASN A 63 29.80 20.47 -2.61
N THR A 64 30.72 19.65 -2.12
CA THR A 64 32.15 19.80 -2.37
C THR A 64 32.49 19.65 -3.86
N LEU A 65 31.96 18.62 -4.52
CA LEU A 65 32.18 18.37 -5.94
C LEU A 65 31.56 19.47 -6.83
N GLN A 66 30.41 20.01 -6.45
CA GLN A 66 29.82 21.17 -7.15
C GLN A 66 30.62 22.45 -6.96
N GLY A 67 31.18 22.67 -5.76
CA GLY A 67 32.07 23.80 -5.48
C GLY A 67 33.33 23.74 -6.33
N LEU A 68 34.03 22.60 -6.29
CA LEU A 68 35.21 22.33 -7.12
C LEU A 68 34.86 22.38 -8.62
N GLY A 69 33.70 21.85 -9.00
CA GLY A 69 33.21 21.90 -10.38
C GLY A 69 33.05 23.33 -10.90
N ARG A 70 32.51 24.25 -10.10
CA ARG A 70 32.38 25.67 -10.48
C ARG A 70 33.71 26.41 -10.52
N GLU A 71 34.64 26.05 -9.65
CA GLU A 71 35.96 26.68 -9.56
C GLU A 71 36.88 26.27 -10.71
N TYR A 72 36.89 24.99 -11.07
CA TYR A 72 37.79 24.42 -12.08
C TYR A 72 37.15 24.22 -13.46
N PHE A 73 35.82 24.19 -13.55
CA PHE A 73 35.07 24.14 -14.81
C PHE A 73 34.02 25.27 -14.83
N PRO A 74 34.44 26.54 -14.87
CA PRO A 74 33.51 27.64 -15.07
C PRO A 74 32.80 27.39 -16.40
N ALA A 75 31.47 27.26 -16.33
CA ALA A 75 30.65 26.96 -17.50
C ALA A 75 30.90 28.03 -18.57
N ALA A 76 31.58 27.65 -19.66
CA ALA A 76 31.41 28.35 -20.91
C ALA A 76 29.94 28.19 -21.28
N SER A 77 29.20 29.30 -21.26
CA SER A 77 27.80 29.37 -21.68
C SER A 77 27.69 29.03 -23.17
N GLU A 78 27.69 27.74 -23.51
CA GLU A 78 27.17 27.25 -24.77
C GLU A 78 26.18 26.11 -24.51
N PRO A 79 24.91 26.24 -24.93
CA PRO A 79 23.94 25.16 -24.82
C PRO A 79 24.29 24.09 -25.87
N GLY A 80 25.21 23.21 -25.51
CA GLY A 80 25.49 21.99 -26.26
C GLY A 80 24.28 21.06 -26.19
N ALA A 81 23.49 21.05 -27.27
CA ALA A 81 22.31 20.21 -27.46
C ALA A 81 22.60 18.74 -27.09
N SER A 82 22.10 18.31 -25.93
CA SER A 82 22.06 16.89 -25.57
C SER A 82 20.94 16.20 -26.36
N ALA A 83 21.27 15.79 -27.59
CA ALA A 83 20.43 14.99 -28.48
C ALA A 83 20.26 13.53 -28.00
N LYS A 84 19.97 13.32 -26.71
CA LYS A 84 19.69 12.00 -26.12
C LYS A 84 18.32 11.93 -25.42
N SER A 85 17.52 13.00 -25.52
CA SER A 85 16.18 13.07 -24.89
C SER A 85 15.14 12.21 -25.62
N GLY A 86 15.20 12.13 -26.96
CA GLY A 86 14.15 11.45 -27.75
C GLY A 86 13.99 9.96 -27.46
N LEU A 87 15.08 9.24 -27.19
CA LEU A 87 15.02 7.80 -26.95
C LEU A 87 14.31 7.48 -25.62
N ARG A 88 14.51 8.30 -24.58
CA ARG A 88 13.86 8.12 -23.28
C ARG A 88 12.34 8.30 -23.38
N TRP A 89 11.90 9.26 -24.18
CA TRP A 89 10.48 9.48 -24.44
C TRP A 89 9.83 8.32 -25.22
N LEU A 90 10.57 7.70 -26.14
CA LEU A 90 10.09 6.50 -26.86
C LEU A 90 9.95 5.29 -25.93
N TRP A 91 10.86 5.08 -24.98
CA TRP A 91 10.73 4.02 -23.98
C TRP A 91 9.54 4.25 -23.03
N ILE A 92 9.32 5.50 -22.59
CA ILE A 92 8.18 5.85 -21.75
C ILE A 92 6.87 5.66 -22.52
N ALA A 93 6.79 6.12 -23.76
CA ALA A 93 5.61 5.95 -24.61
C ALA A 93 5.30 4.46 -24.88
N GLY A 94 6.33 3.64 -25.11
CA GLY A 94 6.19 2.20 -25.30
C GLY A 94 5.67 1.49 -24.04
N ALA A 95 6.17 1.84 -22.86
CA ALA A 95 5.72 1.27 -21.59
C ALA A 95 4.24 1.61 -21.31
N VAL A 96 3.84 2.87 -21.53
CA VAL A 96 2.44 3.30 -21.35
C VAL A 96 1.50 2.57 -22.31
N ALA A 97 1.89 2.40 -23.57
CA ALA A 97 1.10 1.65 -24.55
C ALA A 97 0.95 0.17 -24.19
N ALA A 98 2.02 -0.47 -23.70
CA ALA A 98 1.97 -1.86 -23.25
C ALA A 98 1.04 -2.04 -22.04
N CYS A 99 1.11 -1.15 -21.05
CA CYS A 99 0.20 -1.18 -19.89
C CYS A 99 -1.26 -0.98 -20.29
N ALA A 100 -1.55 -0.08 -21.24
CA ALA A 100 -2.91 0.14 -21.73
C ALA A 100 -3.47 -1.11 -22.45
N LEU A 101 -2.64 -1.80 -23.24
CA LEU A 101 -3.05 -3.05 -23.90
C LEU A 101 -3.30 -4.18 -22.90
N LEU A 102 -2.46 -4.30 -21.87
CA LEU A 102 -2.68 -5.27 -20.79
C LEU A 102 -3.96 -4.96 -20.01
N ALA A 103 -4.20 -3.69 -19.68
CA ALA A 103 -5.42 -3.28 -18.98
C ALA A 103 -6.68 -3.62 -19.80
N LEU A 104 -6.65 -3.45 -21.13
CA LEU A 104 -7.77 -3.82 -22.01
C LEU A 104 -7.95 -5.33 -22.14
N LEU A 105 -6.86 -6.11 -22.20
CA LEU A 105 -6.91 -7.56 -22.31
C LEU A 105 -7.44 -8.24 -21.05
N PHE A 106 -7.01 -7.76 -19.89
CA PHE A 106 -7.38 -8.32 -18.58
C PHE A 106 -8.59 -7.62 -17.95
N TRP A 107 -9.27 -6.71 -18.68
CA TRP A 107 -10.47 -6.06 -18.18
C TRP A 107 -11.62 -7.07 -18.04
N PRO A 108 -12.18 -7.29 -16.84
CA PRO A 108 -13.31 -8.20 -16.66
C PRO A 108 -14.55 -7.62 -17.35
N LYS A 109 -15.05 -8.31 -18.38
CA LYS A 109 -16.21 -7.87 -19.19
C LYS A 109 -17.56 -7.99 -18.47
N ASP A 110 -17.61 -8.76 -17.37
CA ASP A 110 -18.84 -9.07 -16.63
C ASP A 110 -18.87 -8.48 -15.21
N LEU A 111 -18.22 -7.34 -14.98
CA LEU A 111 -18.33 -6.58 -13.72
C LEU A 111 -19.79 -6.30 -13.34
N TYR A 112 -20.65 -6.08 -14.33
CA TYR A 112 -22.07 -5.83 -14.09
C TYR A 112 -22.75 -7.03 -13.44
N GLN A 113 -22.51 -8.26 -13.92
CA GLN A 113 -23.14 -9.45 -13.34
C GLN A 113 -22.60 -9.80 -11.94
N GLN A 114 -21.35 -9.43 -11.64
CA GLN A 114 -20.74 -9.72 -10.33
C GLN A 114 -21.34 -8.86 -9.20
N PHE A 115 -21.88 -7.67 -9.52
CA PHE A 115 -22.42 -6.74 -8.52
C PHE A 115 -23.91 -6.44 -8.70
N TYR A 116 -24.55 -6.94 -9.75
CA TYR A 116 -25.99 -6.80 -9.93
C TYR A 116 -26.75 -7.82 -9.09
N GLN A 117 -26.92 -7.51 -7.80
CA GLN A 117 -27.94 -8.13 -6.97
C GLN A 117 -29.24 -7.36 -7.20
N THR A 118 -30.16 -7.91 -7.98
CA THR A 118 -31.52 -7.38 -8.03
C THR A 118 -32.15 -7.50 -6.65
N PRO A 119 -32.51 -6.39 -5.98
CA PRO A 119 -33.22 -6.48 -4.72
C PRO A 119 -34.59 -7.11 -5.01
N ILE A 120 -34.81 -8.31 -4.48
CA ILE A 120 -36.13 -8.93 -4.47
C ILE A 120 -37.06 -8.10 -3.59
N ALA A 121 -38.26 -7.80 -4.09
CA ALA A 121 -39.27 -7.13 -3.30
C ALA A 121 -39.78 -8.09 -2.23
N ALA A 122 -39.67 -7.66 -0.97
CA ALA A 122 -40.26 -8.32 0.20
C ALA A 122 -41.18 -7.32 0.91
N LEU A 123 -42.49 -7.49 0.71
CA LEU A 123 -43.58 -6.66 1.20
C LEU A 123 -44.16 -7.28 2.49
N THR A 124 -43.65 -6.86 3.65
CA THR A 124 -44.21 -7.30 4.94
C THR A 124 -45.28 -6.34 5.43
N VAL A 125 -46.51 -6.82 5.68
CA VAL A 125 -47.60 -6.04 6.28
C VAL A 125 -48.10 -6.70 7.56
N ARG A 126 -48.38 -5.88 8.59
CA ARG A 126 -48.72 -6.32 9.96
C ARG A 126 -50.17 -6.85 10.11
N SER A 127 -51.00 -6.74 9.08
CA SER A 127 -52.41 -7.17 9.09
C SER A 127 -52.59 -8.51 8.36
N GLU A 128 -53.29 -9.46 8.99
CA GLU A 128 -53.48 -10.82 8.48
C GLU A 128 -54.36 -10.89 7.22
N GLY A 129 -55.24 -9.90 7.01
CA GLY A 129 -56.26 -9.93 5.95
C GLY A 129 -55.78 -9.73 4.51
N GLN A 130 -54.52 -9.29 4.29
CA GLN A 130 -54.01 -8.92 2.94
C GLN A 130 -52.77 -9.72 2.52
N GLN A 131 -52.34 -10.69 3.32
CA GLN A 131 -51.10 -11.45 3.10
C GLN A 131 -51.07 -12.20 1.75
N GLN A 132 -52.19 -12.79 1.32
CA GLN A 132 -52.23 -13.54 0.05
C GLN A 132 -52.14 -12.67 -1.20
N LEU A 133 -52.68 -11.44 -1.16
CA LEU A 133 -52.58 -10.51 -2.29
C LEU A 133 -51.15 -9.97 -2.42
N LEU A 134 -50.50 -9.69 -1.29
CA LEU A 134 -49.11 -9.23 -1.24
C LEU A 134 -48.13 -10.30 -1.70
N GLN A 135 -48.28 -11.56 -1.28
CA GLN A 135 -47.44 -12.66 -1.76
C GLN A 135 -47.56 -12.87 -3.28
N ARG A 136 -48.75 -12.66 -3.85
CA ARG A 136 -48.96 -12.72 -5.31
C ARG A 136 -48.31 -11.55 -6.02
N ALA A 137 -48.42 -10.33 -5.47
CA ALA A 137 -47.79 -9.15 -6.02
C ALA A 137 -46.25 -9.23 -5.95
N GLU A 138 -45.70 -9.74 -4.84
CA GLU A 138 -44.27 -10.04 -4.69
C GLU A 138 -43.79 -11.06 -5.71
N ALA A 139 -44.51 -12.17 -5.87
CA ALA A 139 -44.15 -13.20 -6.83
C ALA A 139 -44.20 -12.69 -8.28
N ALA A 140 -45.22 -11.90 -8.63
CA ALA A 140 -45.37 -11.27 -9.94
C ALA A 140 -44.25 -10.23 -10.21
N PHE A 141 -43.93 -9.38 -9.22
CA PHE A 141 -42.86 -8.39 -9.33
C PHE A 141 -41.49 -9.04 -9.47
N ASN A 142 -41.19 -10.06 -8.65
CA ASN A 142 -39.92 -10.77 -8.66
C ASN A 142 -39.74 -11.67 -9.90
N SER A 143 -40.83 -12.00 -10.60
CA SER A 143 -40.81 -12.73 -11.89
C SER A 143 -40.82 -11.80 -13.11
N GLY A 144 -40.84 -10.48 -12.92
CA GLY A 144 -40.83 -9.49 -14.00
C GLY A 144 -42.18 -9.27 -14.69
N ASP A 145 -43.28 -9.86 -14.19
CA ASP A 145 -44.64 -9.69 -14.71
C ASP A 145 -45.35 -8.53 -14.00
N PHE A 146 -44.90 -7.30 -14.30
CA PHE A 146 -45.39 -6.07 -13.67
C PHE A 146 -46.90 -5.81 -13.89
N ALA A 147 -47.48 -6.40 -14.95
CA ALA A 147 -48.92 -6.28 -15.23
C ALA A 147 -49.79 -7.03 -14.21
N ARG A 148 -49.20 -7.97 -13.45
CA ARG A 148 -49.88 -8.76 -12.42
C ARG A 148 -49.44 -8.40 -11.00
N ALA A 149 -48.59 -7.39 -10.84
CA ALA A 149 -48.03 -6.94 -9.56
C ALA A 149 -48.81 -5.76 -8.94
N THR A 150 -50.12 -5.68 -9.18
CA THR A 150 -51.06 -4.65 -8.66
C THR A 150 -52.16 -5.31 -7.86
#